data_AF-A0A2E5YSX1-F1
#
_entry.id   AF-A0A2E5YSX1-F1
#
_cell.length_a   1.000
_cell.length_b   1.000
_cell.length_c   1.000
_cell.angle_alpha   90.00
_cell.angle_beta   90.00
_cell.angle_gamma   90.00
#
_symmetry.space_group_name_H-M   'P 1'
#
loop_
_entity.id
_entity.type
_entity.pdbx_description
1 polymer ?
#
loop_
_entity_poly.entity_id
_entity_poly.type
_entity_poly.pdbx_seq_one_letter_code
_entity_poly.pdbx_strand_id
1 'polypeptide(L)'
;MRAHRPARFLASLAAAALLFSAAPAAAIEWEGSTAENILAKTIDAAIVRPLASVRVVLGGILAVPAMILASPSGKEGIDGAYEVLLSQPIEYAFARELGDF
;
A
#
# COMPACT_ATOMS: atom_id res chain seq x y z
N MET A 1 32.38 -18.09 -2.61
CA MET A 1 31.57 -17.08 -1.89
C MET A 1 31.24 -15.96 -2.88
N ARG A 2 29.98 -15.83 -3.33
CA ARG A 2 29.58 -14.79 -4.31
C ARG A 2 29.49 -13.44 -3.60
N ALA A 3 30.33 -12.49 -3.99
CA ALA A 3 30.28 -11.12 -3.47
C ALA A 3 28.93 -10.49 -3.84
N HIS A 4 28.09 -10.26 -2.84
CA HIS A 4 26.87 -9.48 -3.01
C HIS A 4 27.26 -8.06 -3.39
N ARG A 5 27.04 -7.69 -4.65
CA ARG A 5 27.43 -6.38 -5.21
C ARG A 5 26.68 -5.28 -4.43
N PRO A 6 27.38 -4.34 -3.77
CA PRO A 6 26.77 -3.32 -2.88
C PRO A 6 25.74 -2.44 -3.60
N ALA A 7 25.86 -2.32 -4.93
CA ALA A 7 24.90 -1.62 -5.77
C ALA A 7 23.47 -2.20 -5.69
N ARG A 8 23.31 -3.52 -5.49
CA ARG A 8 21.98 -4.15 -5.36
C ARG A 8 21.33 -3.81 -4.02
N PHE A 9 22.12 -3.75 -2.95
CA PHE A 9 21.65 -3.39 -1.62
C PHE A 9 21.25 -1.91 -1.53
N LEU A 10 22.06 -1.03 -2.12
CA LEU A 10 21.75 0.40 -2.21
C LEU A 10 20.51 0.65 -3.07
N ALA A 11 20.34 -0.08 -4.17
CA ALA A 11 19.14 0.01 -5.00
C ALA A 11 17.88 -0.45 -4.27
N SER A 12 17.94 -1.55 -3.50
CA SER A 12 16.80 -1.99 -2.68
C SER A 12 16.49 -1.02 -1.54
N LEU A 13 17.51 -0.41 -0.93
CA LEU A 13 17.33 0.58 0.13
C LEU A 13 16.71 1.87 -0.42
N ALA A 14 17.16 2.33 -1.58
CA ALA A 14 16.60 3.49 -2.27
C ALA A 14 15.16 3.23 -2.74
N ALA A 15 14.87 2.04 -3.27
CA ALA A 15 13.50 1.65 -3.62
C ALA A 15 12.60 1.60 -2.38
N ALA A 16 13.09 1.06 -1.26
CA ALA A 16 12.36 1.09 0.01
C ALA A 16 12.14 2.53 0.49
N ALA A 17 13.16 3.40 0.47
CA ALA A 17 13.04 4.79 0.87
C ALA A 17 12.06 5.58 0.00
N LEU A 18 12.04 5.35 -1.31
CA LEU A 18 11.08 5.95 -2.24
C LEU A 18 9.65 5.45 -2.01
N LEU A 19 9.47 4.18 -1.67
CA LEU A 19 8.16 3.62 -1.28
C LEU A 19 7.68 4.20 0.06
N PHE A 20 8.60 4.53 0.98
CA PHE A 20 8.27 5.14 2.27
C PHE A 20 8.01 6.66 2.21
N SER A 21 8.51 7.37 1.20
CA SER A 21 8.39 8.84 1.13
C SER A 21 7.10 9.35 0.46
N ALA A 22 6.23 8.47 -0.03
CA ALA A 22 5.12 8.85 -0.92
C ALA A 22 3.77 9.13 -0.23
N ALA A 23 3.65 9.01 1.10
CA ALA A 23 2.37 9.23 1.79
C ALA A 23 2.41 10.49 2.67
N PRO A 24 1.50 11.46 2.49
CA PRO A 24 1.23 12.47 3.51
C PRO A 24 0.60 11.76 4.72
N ALA A 25 1.39 11.53 5.76
CA ALA A 25 0.91 10.94 7.00
C ALA A 25 0.14 11.99 7.81
N ALA A 26 -1.14 12.21 7.48
CA ALA A 26 -2.09 12.74 8.45
C ALA A 26 -2.31 11.66 9.52
N ALA A 27 -2.22 12.05 10.79
CA ALA A 27 -2.26 11.13 11.91
C ALA A 27 -3.54 11.37 12.72
N ILE A 28 -4.31 10.32 12.99
CA ILE A 28 -5.51 10.41 13.83
C ILE A 28 -5.12 10.86 15.25
N GLU A 29 -5.91 11.77 15.82
CA GLU A 29 -5.88 12.09 17.24
C GLU A 29 -6.60 10.98 18.02
N TRP A 30 -5.85 10.26 18.87
CA TRP A 30 -6.34 9.07 19.59
C TRP A 30 -6.83 9.45 20.98
N GLU A 31 -8.05 9.04 21.35
CA GLU A 31 -8.66 9.33 22.66
C GLU A 31 -8.15 8.47 23.84
N GLY A 32 -7.37 7.41 23.57
CA GLY A 32 -6.77 6.55 24.61
C GLY A 32 -5.39 6.99 25.10
N SER A 33 -4.61 6.07 25.70
CA SER A 33 -3.29 6.43 26.23
C SER A 33 -2.30 6.80 25.12
N THR A 34 -1.38 7.71 25.41
CA THR A 34 -0.33 8.12 24.47
C THR A 34 0.53 6.93 23.99
N ALA A 35 0.74 5.95 24.88
CA ALA A 35 1.50 4.73 24.56
C ALA A 35 0.78 3.87 23.51
N GLU A 36 -0.55 3.70 23.63
CA GLU A 36 -1.36 2.97 22.65
C GLU A 36 -1.39 3.68 21.30
N ASN A 37 -1.51 5.01 21.29
CA ASN A 37 -1.47 5.82 20.06
C ASN A 37 -0.13 5.65 19.31
N ILE A 38 1.00 5.71 20.03
CA ILE A 38 2.33 5.51 19.43
C ILE A 38 2.47 4.08 18.89
N LEU A 39 2.01 3.08 19.66
CA LEU A 39 2.08 1.69 19.25
C LEU A 39 1.24 1.43 17.99
N ALA A 40 0.00 1.92 17.95
CA ALA A 40 -0.91 1.83 16.82
C ALA A 40 -0.29 2.39 15.54
N LYS A 41 0.22 3.63 15.61
CA LYS A 41 0.88 4.30 14.48
C LYS A 41 2.14 3.57 14.03
N THR A 42 2.91 3.02 14.97
CA THR A 42 4.13 2.27 14.66
C THR A 42 3.81 0.97 13.93
N ILE A 43 2.81 0.21 14.41
CA ILE A 43 2.36 -1.03 13.76
C ILE A 43 1.82 -0.73 12.36
N ASP A 44 1.02 0.33 12.22
CA ASP A 44 0.49 0.75 10.93
C ASP A 44 1.61 1.05 9.93
N ALA A 45 2.58 1.88 10.33
CA ALA A 45 3.69 2.29 9.49
C ALA A 45 4.65 1.13 9.15
N ALA A 46 4.96 0.28 10.13
CA ALA A 46 6.00 -0.74 9.99
C ALA A 46 5.50 -2.05 9.37
N ILE A 47 4.21 -2.37 9.51
CA ILE A 47 3.65 -3.66 9.11
C ILE A 47 2.50 -3.48 8.12
N VAL A 48 1.47 -2.72 8.49
CA VAL A 48 0.22 -2.63 7.71
C VAL A 48 0.46 -1.94 6.37
N ARG A 49 1.11 -0.77 6.34
CA ARG A 49 1.36 -0.01 5.12
C ARG A 49 2.29 -0.72 4.12
N PRO A 50 3.39 -1.38 4.54
CA PRO A 50 4.16 -2.21 3.62
C PRO A 50 3.35 -3.35 3.00
N LEU A 51 2.52 -4.05 3.80
CA LEU A 51 1.64 -5.11 3.28
C LEU A 51 0.58 -4.54 2.33
N ALA A 52 -0.02 -3.40 2.67
CA ALA A 52 -0.97 -2.70 1.81
C ALA A 52 -0.33 -2.27 0.48
N SER A 53 0.91 -1.80 0.52
CA SER A 53 1.67 -1.41 -0.68
C SER A 53 1.93 -2.62 -1.59
N VAL A 54 2.22 -3.79 -1.03
CA VAL A 54 2.31 -5.05 -1.81
C VAL A 54 0.98 -5.37 -2.47
N ARG A 55 -0.14 -5.15 -1.77
CA ARG A 55 -1.49 -5.35 -2.33
C ARG A 55 -1.77 -4.40 -3.49
N VAL A 56 -1.33 -3.14 -3.43
CA VAL A 56 -1.43 -2.18 -4.56
C VAL A 56 -0.64 -2.68 -5.76
N VAL A 57 0.58 -3.19 -5.56
CA VAL A 57 1.41 -3.72 -6.66
C VAL A 57 0.74 -4.94 -7.30
N LEU A 58 0.28 -5.90 -6.50
CA LEU A 58 -0.40 -7.09 -7.01
C LEU A 58 -1.72 -6.72 -7.70
N GLY A 59 -2.49 -5.82 -7.11
CA GLY A 59 -3.72 -5.28 -7.68
C GLY A 59 -3.46 -4.61 -9.04
N GLY A 60 -2.42 -3.80 -9.15
CA GLY A 60 -2.00 -3.17 -10.41
C GLY A 60 -1.63 -4.16 -11.50
N ILE A 61 -0.90 -5.24 -11.15
CA ILE A 61 -0.55 -6.30 -12.10
C ILE A 61 -1.80 -7.05 -12.58
N LEU A 62 -2.75 -7.31 -11.67
CA LEU A 62 -3.97 -8.08 -11.96
C LEU A 62 -5.11 -7.23 -12.55
N ALA A 63 -5.04 -5.90 -12.44
CA ALA A 63 -6.11 -5.02 -12.87
C ALA A 63 -6.40 -5.14 -14.37
N VAL A 64 -5.35 -5.18 -15.20
CA VAL A 64 -5.50 -5.29 -16.66
C VAL A 64 -6.21 -6.58 -17.09
N PRO A 65 -5.75 -7.80 -16.72
CA PRO A 65 -6.45 -9.01 -17.09
C PRO A 65 -7.85 -9.09 -16.46
N ALA A 66 -8.04 -8.60 -15.23
CA ALA A 66 -9.35 -8.58 -14.58
C ALA A 66 -10.36 -7.68 -15.31
N MET A 67 -9.96 -6.48 -15.73
CA MET A 67 -10.82 -5.57 -16.50
C MET A 67 -11.19 -6.15 -17.88
N ILE A 68 -10.27 -6.86 -18.53
CA ILE A 68 -10.57 -7.59 -19.78
C ILE A 68 -11.61 -8.67 -19.53
N LEU A 69 -11.45 -9.47 -18.47
CA LEU A 69 -12.42 -10.52 -18.12
C LEU A 69 -13.78 -9.96 -17.68
N ALA A 70 -13.79 -8.76 -17.09
CA ALA A 70 -15.00 -8.08 -16.65
C ALA A 70 -15.69 -7.28 -17.77
N SER A 71 -15.04 -7.08 -18.92
CA SER A 71 -15.58 -6.29 -20.02
C SER A 71 -16.93 -6.78 -20.58
N PRO A 72 -17.27 -8.09 -20.59
CA PRO A 72 -18.58 -8.55 -21.04
C PRO A 72 -19.74 -8.05 -20.16
N SER A 73 -19.48 -7.72 -18.90
CA SER A 73 -20.44 -7.10 -17.99
C SER A 73 -20.58 -5.59 -18.19
N GLY A 74 -19.95 -5.03 -19.23
CA GLY A 74 -19.99 -3.61 -19.55
C GLY A 74 -19.24 -2.74 -18.54
N LYS A 75 -19.64 -1.47 -18.46
CA LYS A 75 -18.98 -0.47 -17.62
C LYS A 75 -18.97 -0.85 -16.13
N GLU A 76 -20.05 -1.44 -15.62
CA GLU A 76 -20.17 -1.84 -14.21
C GLU A 76 -19.13 -2.91 -13.83
N GLY A 77 -18.86 -3.88 -14.71
CA GLY A 77 -17.84 -4.90 -14.46
C GLY A 77 -16.43 -4.30 -14.42
N ILE A 78 -16.12 -3.39 -15.34
CA ILE A 78 -14.82 -2.71 -15.40
C ILE A 78 -14.63 -1.82 -14.18
N ASP A 79 -15.63 -1.00 -13.85
CA ASP A 79 -15.60 -0.12 -12.68
C ASP A 79 -15.46 -0.93 -11.38
N GLY A 80 -16.15 -2.07 -11.27
CA GLY A 80 -16.02 -2.98 -10.12
C GLY A 80 -14.63 -3.61 -10.01
N ALA A 81 -14.03 -4.04 -11.11
CA ALA A 81 -12.66 -4.57 -11.13
C ALA A 81 -11.64 -3.49 -10.76
N TYR A 82 -11.82 -2.27 -11.26
CA TYR A 82 -11.00 -1.11 -10.91
C TYR A 82 -11.10 -0.78 -9.42
N GLU A 83 -12.31 -0.75 -8.88
CA GLU A 83 -12.57 -0.41 -7.47
C GLU A 83 -11.84 -1.36 -6.52
N VAL A 84 -11.99 -2.67 -6.75
CA VAL A 84 -11.43 -3.70 -5.87
C VAL A 84 -9.90 -3.83 -5.99
N LEU A 85 -9.36 -3.71 -7.21
CA LEU A 85 -7.95 -3.99 -7.46
C LEU A 85 -7.05 -2.76 -7.39
N LEU A 86 -7.60 -1.56 -7.57
CA LEU A 86 -6.83 -0.32 -7.60
C LEU A 86 -7.32 0.66 -6.54
N SER A 87 -8.58 1.07 -6.60
CA SER A 87 -9.12 2.14 -5.75
C SER A 87 -8.95 1.85 -4.25
N GLN A 88 -9.57 0.76 -3.76
CA GLN A 88 -9.53 0.41 -2.34
C GLN A 88 -8.11 0.11 -1.83
N PRO A 89 -7.26 -0.66 -2.55
CA PRO A 89 -5.88 -0.87 -2.10
C PRO A 89 -5.06 0.42 -2.01
N ILE A 90 -5.23 1.35 -2.96
CA ILE A 90 -4.52 2.63 -2.96
C ILE A 90 -4.99 3.48 -1.77
N GLU A 91 -6.30 3.56 -1.56
CA GLU A 91 -6.88 4.30 -0.44
C GLU A 91 -6.35 3.77 0.90
N TYR A 92 -6.39 2.45 1.08
CA TYR A 92 -5.95 1.80 2.32
C TYR A 92 -4.42 1.92 2.56
N ALA A 93 -3.62 1.97 1.50
CA ALA A 93 -2.16 2.09 1.60
C ALA A 93 -1.69 3.53 1.82
N PHE A 94 -2.35 4.51 1.18
CA PHE A 94 -1.79 5.86 1.03
C PHE A 94 -2.72 7.00 1.45
N ALA A 95 -4.04 6.84 1.37
CA ALA A 95 -4.98 7.92 1.69
C ALA A 95 -5.50 7.86 3.13
N ARG A 96 -5.57 6.66 3.72
CA ARG A 96 -5.96 6.43 5.11
C ARG A 96 -5.01 7.14 6.09
N GLU A 97 -5.57 7.65 7.18
CA GLU A 97 -4.79 8.27 8.26
C GLU A 97 -3.96 7.23 9.05
N LEU A 98 -2.85 7.69 9.63
CA LEU A 98 -1.92 6.81 10.34
C LEU A 98 -2.52 6.30 11.65
N GLY A 99 -2.60 4.97 11.80
CA GLY A 99 -3.17 4.31 12.98
C GLY A 99 -4.68 4.06 12.93
N ASP A 100 -5.32 4.33 11.79
CA ASP A 100 -6.73 4.00 11.52
C ASP A 100 -6.84 2.57 10.99
N PHE A 101 -7.48 1.60 11.61
CA PHE A 101 -7.53 0.23 11.04
C PHE A 101 -8.85 -0.47 11.21
#